data_AF-A0A3A0BE87-F1
#
_entry.id   AF-A0A3A0BE87-F1
#
_cell.length_a   1.000
_cell.length_b   1.000
_cell.length_c   1.000
_cell.angle_alpha   90.00
_cell.angle_beta   90.00
_cell.angle_gamma   90.00
#
_symmetry.space_group_name_H-M   'P 1'
#
loop_
_entity.id
_entity.type
_entity.pdbx_description
1 polymer ?
#
loop_
_entity_poly.entity_id
_entity_poly.type
_entity_poly.pdbx_seq_one_letter_code
_entity_poly.pdbx_strand_id
1 'polypeptide(L)' 'KTAHKRGITVSVCGQAPSSYPDFAEFLCKTGVTSVSVTPDVIDKTRDVFYETEKRLISKKN' A
#
# COMPACT_ATOMS: atom_id res chain seq x y z
N LYS A 1 13.52 0.99 -0.48
CA LYS A 1 14.45 1.13 0.67
C LYS A 1 15.37 2.36 0.59
N THR A 2 16.04 2.64 -0.52
CA THR A 2 16.93 3.83 -0.65
C THR A 2 16.20 5.16 -0.42
N ALA A 3 15.00 5.32 -0.99
CA ALA A 3 14.17 6.51 -0.81
C ALA A 3 13.84 6.77 0.68
N HIS A 4 13.33 5.75 1.39
CA HIS A 4 13.01 5.87 2.82
C HIS A 4 14.23 6.21 3.68
N LYS A 5 15.41 5.65 3.38
CA LYS A 5 16.65 6.01 4.08
C LYS A 5 17.03 7.48 3.91
N ARG A 6 16.53 8.15 2.87
CA ARG A 6 16.75 9.57 2.58
C ARG A 6 15.54 10.46 2.94
N GLY A 7 14.51 9.89 3.59
CA GLY A 7 13.27 10.62 3.90
C GLY A 7 12.44 10.99 2.67
N ILE A 8 12.65 10.32 1.54
CA ILE A 8 11.95 10.58 0.28
C ILE A 8 10.70 9.69 0.20
N THR A 9 9.56 10.31 -0.12
CA THR A 9 8.27 9.63 -0.35
C THR A 9 8.30 8.79 -1.63
N VAL A 10 7.59 7.67 -1.64
CA VAL A 10 7.47 6.76 -2.79
C VAL A 10 5.99 6.56 -3.10
N SER A 11 5.59 6.95 -4.32
CA SER A 11 4.23 6.79 -4.82
C SER A 11 4.17 5.76 -5.95
N VAL A 12 3.09 5.00 -6.04
CA VAL A 12 2.85 4.08 -7.17
C VAL A 12 1.54 4.43 -7.88
N CYS A 13 1.61 4.58 -9.20
CA CYS A 13 0.47 4.83 -10.07
C CYS A 13 0.23 3.65 -11.03
N GLY A 14 -1.01 3.50 -11.49
CA GLY A 14 -1.39 2.52 -12.52
C GLY A 14 -2.61 1.68 -12.14
N GLN A 15 -2.98 0.76 -13.02
CA GLN A 15 -4.10 -0.17 -12.79
C GLN A 15 -3.74 -1.29 -11.80
N ALA A 16 -2.46 -1.63 -11.66
CA ALA A 16 -1.99 -2.71 -10.78
C ALA A 16 -2.50 -2.60 -9.32
N PRO A 17 -2.41 -1.45 -8.62
CA PRO A 17 -2.98 -1.29 -7.27
C PRO A 17 -4.53 -1.31 -7.25
N SER A 18 -5.17 -1.11 -8.40
CA SER A 18 -6.64 -1.12 -8.52
C SER A 18 -7.18 -2.53 -8.79
N SER A 19 -6.46 -3.33 -9.58
CA SER A 19 -6.91 -4.65 -10.02
C SER A 19 -6.42 -5.80 -9.13
N TYR A 20 -5.30 -5.63 -8.42
CA TYR A 20 -4.66 -6.72 -7.67
C TYR A 20 -4.50 -6.36 -6.18
N PRO A 21 -5.36 -6.89 -5.29
CA PRO A 21 -5.23 -6.73 -3.84
C PRO A 21 -3.86 -7.17 -3.32
N ASP A 22 -3.31 -8.28 -3.83
CA ASP A 22 -1.99 -8.79 -3.44
C ASP A 22 -0.87 -7.78 -3.72
N PHE A 23 -1.01 -6.99 -4.79
CA PHE A 23 -0.06 -5.93 -5.12
C PHE A 23 -0.19 -4.77 -4.14
N ALA A 24 -1.40 -4.36 -3.78
CA ALA A 24 -1.63 -3.36 -2.73
C ALA A 24 -1.06 -3.81 -1.38
N GLU A 25 -1.22 -5.09 -1.01
CA GLU A 25 -0.58 -5.63 0.21
C GLU A 25 0.95 -5.58 0.13
N PHE A 26 1.52 -5.94 -1.01
CA PHE A 26 2.96 -5.87 -1.24
C PHE A 26 3.47 -4.42 -1.10
N LEU A 27 2.76 -3.46 -1.68
CA LEU A 27 3.07 -2.04 -1.56
C LEU A 27 3.01 -1.54 -0.11
N CYS A 28 1.98 -1.95 0.64
CA CYS A 28 1.88 -1.67 2.07
C CYS A 28 3.08 -2.25 2.85
N LYS A 29 3.39 -3.54 2.65
CA LYS A 29 4.52 -4.23 3.30
C LYS A 29 5.89 -3.62 2.97
N THR A 30 6.05 -3.08 1.76
CA THR A 30 7.29 -2.41 1.33
C THR A 30 7.41 -0.96 1.83
N GLY A 31 6.32 -0.41 2.36
CA GLY A 31 6.26 0.92 2.97
C GLY A 31 6.00 2.04 1.97
N VAL A 32 5.21 1.78 0.91
CA VAL A 32 4.78 2.85 0.00
C VAL A 32 4.14 4.01 0.78
N THR A 33 4.37 5.25 0.36
CA THR A 33 3.80 6.41 1.05
C THR A 33 2.48 6.88 0.44
N SER A 34 2.25 6.58 -0.84
CA SER A 34 0.96 6.86 -1.51
C SER A 34 0.72 5.94 -2.70
N VAL A 35 -0.56 5.72 -3.03
CA VAL A 35 -0.99 4.98 -4.23
C VAL A 35 -2.04 5.76 -4.98
N SER A 36 -2.00 5.71 -6.31
CA SER A 36 -3.04 6.26 -7.17
C SER A 36 -3.86 5.12 -7.75
N VAL A 37 -5.16 5.13 -7.48
CA VAL A 37 -6.12 4.13 -7.94
C VAL A 37 -7.30 4.81 -8.63
N THR A 38 -8.09 4.04 -9.38
CA THR A 38 -9.31 4.57 -9.96
C THR A 38 -10.38 4.80 -8.88
N PRO A 39 -11.28 5.78 -9.06
CA PRO A 39 -12.25 6.15 -8.02
C PRO A 39 -13.14 5.01 -7.53
N ASP A 40 -13.48 4.08 -8.42
CA ASP A 40 -14.34 2.92 -8.17
C ASP A 40 -13.74 1.89 -7.19
N VAL A 41 -12.42 1.91 -6.97
CA VAL A 41 -11.74 0.96 -6.10
C VAL A 41 -11.14 1.59 -4.84
N ILE A 42 -11.34 2.89 -4.61
CA ILE A 42 -10.73 3.60 -3.47
C ILE A 42 -11.02 2.89 -2.15
N ASP A 43 -12.29 2.57 -1.87
CA ASP A 43 -12.69 1.96 -0.61
C ASP A 43 -12.11 0.56 -0.46
N LYS A 44 -12.16 -0.24 -1.53
CA LYS A 44 -11.55 -1.58 -1.56
C LYS A 44 -10.05 -1.53 -1.31
N THR A 45 -9.33 -0.60 -1.94
CA THR A 45 -7.90 -0.41 -1.71
C THR A 45 -7.65 -0.02 -0.25
N ARG A 46 -8.44 0.90 0.32
CA ARG A 46 -8.31 1.30 1.73
C ARG A 46 -8.49 0.14 2.69
N ASP A 47 -9.49 -0.72 2.46
CA ASP A 47 -9.72 -1.91 3.29
C ASP A 47 -8.54 -2.88 3.25
N VAL A 48 -7.96 -3.11 2.06
CA VAL A 48 -6.77 -3.96 1.89
C VAL A 48 -5.56 -3.40 2.64
N PHE A 49 -5.34 -2.08 2.58
CA PHE A 49 -4.29 -1.42 3.35
C PHE A 49 -4.53 -1.55 4.86
N TYR A 50 -5.74 -1.26 5.32
CA TYR A 50 -6.10 -1.37 6.74
C TYR A 50 -5.87 -2.78 7.30
N GLU A 51 -6.38 -3.81 6.63
CA GLU A 51 -6.17 -5.20 7.08
C GLU A 51 -4.70 -5.61 7.02
N THR A 52 -3.94 -5.12 6.03
CA THR A 52 -2.51 -5.37 5.96
C THR A 52 -1.75 -4.71 7.10
N GLU A 53 -2.01 -3.44 7.38
CA GLU A 53 -1.40 -2.70 8.49
C GLU A 53 -1.75 -3.34 9.83
N LYS A 54 -3.03 -3.68 10.06
CA LYS A 54 -3.49 -4.38 11.26
C LYS A 54 -2.76 -5.70 11.47
N ARG A 55 -2.59 -6.51 10.42
CA ARG A 55 -1.80 -7.76 10.48
C ARG A 55 -0.33 -7.51 10.78
N LEU A 56 0.27 -6.46 10.20
CA LEU A 56 1.68 -6.11 10.45
C LEU A 56 1.91 -5.64 11.89
N ILE A 57 1.00 -4.84 12.44
CA ILE A 57 1.04 -4.40 13.83
C ILE A 57 0.84 -5.58 14.76
N SER A 58 -0.17 -6.42 14.50
CA SER A 58 -0.47 -7.59 15.35
C SER A 58 0.63 -8.65 15.35
N LYS A 59 1.40 -8.81 14.27
CA LYS A 59 2.55 -9.74 14.20
C LYS A 59 3.81 -9.24 14.90
N LYS A 60 3.84 -7.94 15.24
CA LYS A 60 5.01 -7.30 15.88
C LYS A 60 4.95 -7.36 17.41
N ASN A 61 3.82 -7.80 17.97
CA ASN A 61 3.61 -8.11 19.38
C ASN A 61 3.81 -9.61 19.62
#